data_AF-A0A504YN11-F1
#
_entry.id   AF-A0A504YN11-F1
#
_cell.length_a   1.000
_cell.length_b   1.000
_cell.length_c   1.000
_cell.angle_alpha   90.00
_cell.angle_beta   90.00
_cell.angle_gamma   90.00
#
_symmetry.space_group_name_H-M   'P 1'
#
loop_
_entity.id
_entity.type
_entity.pdbx_description
1 polymer ?
#
loop_
_entity_poly.entity_id
_entity_poly.type
_entity_poly.pdbx_seq_one_letter_code
_entity_poly.pdbx_strand_id
1 'polypeptide(L)'
;MYFILVWFVFYFSISQLIYKVGLCISLWDILKIGESFISDVDGAYHTQVSFRFACFRPSVDEVLLGTVKSCSKFGIRVSMNFFDDIYIPADKLRHPSRFDYEQGSWIWEYAYEGETAELRIDRNDTIRNVLLLYVPISV
;
A
#
# COMPACT_ATOMS: atom_id res chain seq x y z
N MET A 1 -19.63 -1.24 27.45
CA MET A 1 -19.30 0.06 26.84
C MET A 1 -18.06 0.00 25.96
N TYR A 2 -16.88 -0.41 26.48
CA TYR A 2 -15.65 -0.61 25.67
C TYR A 2 -15.84 -1.54 24.46
N PHE A 3 -16.57 -2.64 24.62
CA PHE A 3 -16.78 -3.62 23.55
C PHE A 3 -17.55 -3.04 22.33
N ILE A 4 -18.51 -2.15 22.56
CA ILE A 4 -19.32 -1.52 21.49
C ILE A 4 -18.52 -0.44 20.77
N LEU A 5 -17.75 0.36 21.52
CA LEU A 5 -16.91 1.42 20.97
C LEU A 5 -15.78 0.84 20.10
N VAL A 6 -15.14 -0.24 20.56
CA VAL A 6 -14.14 -0.97 19.76
C VAL A 6 -14.78 -1.56 18.51
N TRP A 7 -15.97 -2.16 18.62
CA TRP A 7 -16.67 -2.75 17.48
C TRP A 7 -17.07 -1.71 16.41
N PHE A 8 -17.55 -0.53 16.84
CA PHE A 8 -17.96 0.54 15.93
C PHE A 8 -16.77 1.18 15.19
N VAL A 9 -15.66 1.43 15.90
CA VAL A 9 -14.42 1.96 15.29
C VAL A 9 -13.79 0.96 14.32
N PHE A 10 -13.79 -0.34 14.67
CA PHE A 10 -13.29 -1.40 13.80
C PHE A 10 -14.11 -1.51 12.51
N TYR A 11 -15.44 -1.54 12.60
CA TYR A 11 -16.30 -1.74 11.44
C TYR A 11 -16.27 -0.55 10.47
N PHE A 12 -16.07 0.67 10.97
CA PHE A 12 -16.06 1.86 10.13
C PHE A 12 -14.73 2.11 9.40
N SER A 13 -13.59 1.71 9.97
CA SER A 13 -12.27 2.20 9.50
C SER A 13 -11.39 1.15 8.81
N ILE A 14 -11.75 -0.13 8.81
CA ILE A 14 -10.95 -1.14 8.11
C ILE A 14 -10.98 -0.86 6.60
N SER A 15 -9.78 -0.73 6.01
CA SER A 15 -9.57 -0.54 4.58
C SER A 15 -10.06 0.79 4.00
N GLN A 16 -10.28 1.81 4.83
CA GLN A 16 -10.53 3.16 4.33
C GLN A 16 -9.22 3.91 4.07
N LEU A 17 -9.22 4.66 2.96
CA LEU A 17 -8.13 5.52 2.55
C LEU A 17 -8.41 6.93 3.08
N ILE A 18 -7.58 7.38 4.02
CA ILE A 18 -7.70 8.70 4.60
C ILE A 18 -6.72 9.64 3.89
N TYR A 19 -7.24 10.72 3.32
CA TYR A 19 -6.45 11.73 2.62
C TYR A 19 -5.32 12.25 3.50
N LYS A 20 -4.10 12.36 2.94
CA LYS A 20 -2.84 12.74 3.62
C LYS A 20 -2.35 11.80 4.72
N VAL A 21 -3.11 10.79 5.15
CA VAL A 21 -2.66 9.80 6.14
C VAL A 21 -2.20 8.53 5.45
N GLY A 22 -3.08 7.83 4.72
CA GLY A 22 -2.76 6.57 4.05
C GLY A 22 -3.89 5.55 4.17
N LEU A 23 -3.55 4.27 3.97
CA LEU A 23 -4.50 3.16 4.08
C LEU A 23 -4.59 2.69 5.54
N CYS A 24 -5.78 2.72 6.12
CA CYS A 24 -6.02 2.29 7.50
C CYS A 24 -6.10 0.76 7.59
N ILE A 25 -5.23 0.14 8.38
CA ILE A 25 -5.19 -1.32 8.56
C ILE A 25 -5.95 -1.72 9.83
N SER A 26 -5.51 -1.23 10.99
CA SER A 26 -6.06 -1.64 12.28
C SER A 26 -5.93 -0.57 13.36
N LEU A 27 -6.84 -0.62 14.34
CA LEU A 27 -6.73 0.19 15.55
C LEU A 27 -5.51 -0.26 16.35
N TRP A 28 -4.64 0.69 16.70
CA TRP A 28 -3.45 0.40 17.50
C TRP A 28 -3.80 0.39 18.99
N ASP A 29 -4.22 1.55 19.51
CA ASP A 29 -4.68 1.70 20.89
C ASP A 29 -5.60 2.91 21.05
N ILE A 30 -6.32 2.93 22.17
CA ILE A 30 -7.15 4.06 22.58
C ILE A 30 -6.39 4.83 23.65
N LEU A 31 -6.11 6.11 23.40
CA LEU A 31 -5.37 6.98 24.31
C LEU A 31 -6.26 7.61 25.37
N LYS A 32 -7.44 8.08 24.96
CA LYS A 32 -8.37 8.78 25.85
C LYS A 32 -9.80 8.58 25.40
N ILE A 33 -10.68 8.33 26.36
CA ILE A 33 -12.12 8.36 26.19
C ILE A 33 -12.61 9.60 26.94
N GLY A 34 -13.22 10.52 26.19
CA GLY A 34 -13.82 11.74 26.71
C GLY A 34 -15.22 11.50 27.24
N GLU A 35 -15.95 12.59 27.47
CA GLU A 35 -17.33 12.51 27.94
C GLU A 35 -18.26 11.99 26.83
N SER A 36 -19.23 11.19 27.26
CA SER A 36 -20.30 10.68 26.41
C SER A 36 -21.53 11.56 26.59
N PHE A 37 -22.09 12.05 25.49
CA PHE A 37 -23.39 12.73 25.50
C PHE A 37 -24.39 12.00 24.63
N ILE A 38 -25.66 12.11 24.98
CA ILE A 38 -26.76 11.58 24.18
C ILE A 38 -27.14 12.70 23.21
N SER A 39 -27.15 12.40 21.92
CA SER A 39 -27.61 13.33 20.90
C SER A 39 -29.14 13.39 20.93
N ASP A 40 -29.69 14.60 21.04
CA ASP A 40 -31.14 14.83 21.06
C ASP A 40 -31.82 14.51 19.71
N VAL A 41 -31.05 14.34 18.64
CA VAL A 41 -31.55 14.13 17.27
C VAL A 41 -31.86 12.66 16.99
N ASP A 42 -31.03 11.74 17.48
CA ASP A 42 -31.11 10.30 17.18
C ASP A 42 -31.13 9.42 18.44
N GLY A 43 -30.98 10.00 19.64
CA GLY A 43 -30.90 9.27 20.89
C GLY A 43 -29.63 8.41 21.03
N ALA A 44 -28.63 8.60 20.15
CA ALA A 44 -27.40 7.84 20.17
C ALA A 44 -26.38 8.41 21.17
N TYR A 45 -25.56 7.54 21.73
CA TYR A 45 -24.44 7.93 22.59
C TYR A 45 -23.24 8.33 21.74
N HIS A 46 -22.91 9.62 21.72
CA HIS A 46 -21.69 10.14 21.11
C HIS A 46 -20.61 10.27 22.18
N THR A 47 -19.50 9.58 21.98
CA THR A 47 -18.34 9.65 22.87
C THR A 47 -17.14 10.13 22.08
N GLN A 48 -16.51 11.21 22.53
CA GLN A 48 -15.26 11.65 21.93
C GLN A 48 -14.13 10.71 22.34
N VAL A 49 -13.41 10.15 21.37
CA VAL A 49 -12.30 9.22 21.63
C VAL A 49 -11.05 9.66 20.88
N SER A 50 -9.93 9.71 21.58
CA SER A 50 -8.59 9.87 21.01
C SER A 50 -7.93 8.51 20.95
N PHE A 51 -7.47 8.11 19.76
CA PHE A 51 -6.88 6.80 19.50
C PHE A 51 -5.75 6.91 18.48
N ARG A 52 -4.90 5.89 18.42
CA ARG A 52 -3.90 5.74 17.36
C ARG A 52 -4.33 4.62 16.42
N PHE A 53 -4.08 4.82 15.14
CA PHE A 53 -4.42 3.85 14.10
C PHE A 53 -3.14 3.46 13.34
N ALA A 54 -3.00 2.17 13.04
CA ALA A 54 -1.95 1.67 12.18
C ALA A 54 -2.35 1.90 10.72
N CYS A 55 -1.64 2.80 10.05
CA CYS A 55 -1.86 3.15 8.66
C CYS A 55 -0.65 2.79 7.82
N PHE A 56 -0.88 2.19 6.66
CA PHE A 56 0.14 2.01 5.64
C PHE A 56 0.32 3.31 4.87
N ARG A 57 1.49 3.92 5.07
CA ARG A 57 1.94 5.13 4.40
C ARG A 57 3.42 4.94 4.04
N PRO A 58 3.72 4.30 2.90
CA PRO A 58 5.09 4.08 2.52
C PRO A 58 5.78 5.41 2.24
N SER A 59 7.02 5.54 2.69
CA SER A 59 7.82 6.75 2.46
C SER A 59 8.57 6.67 1.12
N VAL A 60 8.96 7.83 0.59
CA VAL A 60 9.88 7.88 -0.55
C VAL A 60 11.18 7.20 -0.13
N ASP A 61 11.74 6.39 -1.03
CA ASP A 61 12.94 5.57 -0.85
C ASP A 61 12.80 4.36 0.11
N GLU A 62 11.57 4.02 0.51
CA GLU A 62 11.31 2.79 1.27
C GLU A 62 11.33 1.56 0.36
N VAL A 63 11.93 0.47 0.85
CA VAL A 63 12.01 -0.78 0.09
C VAL A 63 10.83 -1.67 0.44
N LEU A 64 9.97 -1.93 -0.55
CA LEU A 64 8.83 -2.81 -0.37
C LEU A 64 8.99 -4.14 -1.12
N LEU A 65 8.37 -5.17 -0.56
CA LEU A 65 8.30 -6.51 -1.12
C LEU A 65 6.87 -6.78 -1.55
N GLY A 66 6.69 -7.18 -2.80
CA GLY A 66 5.37 -7.53 -3.32
C GLY A 66 5.45 -8.48 -4.51
N THR A 67 4.30 -8.97 -4.90
CA THR A 67 4.13 -9.93 -5.99
C THR A 67 3.64 -9.21 -7.24
N VAL A 68 4.25 -9.50 -8.38
CA VAL A 68 3.86 -8.90 -9.66
C VAL A 68 2.47 -9.39 -10.07
N LYS A 69 1.50 -8.47 -10.12
CA LYS A 69 0.11 -8.74 -10.51
C LYS A 69 -0.04 -8.71 -12.02
N SER A 70 0.59 -7.74 -12.68
CA SER A 70 0.63 -7.63 -14.14
C SER A 70 1.84 -6.82 -14.62
N CYS A 71 2.31 -7.14 -15.82
CA CYS A 71 3.35 -6.42 -16.54
C CYS A 71 2.74 -5.73 -17.76
N SER A 72 3.18 -4.52 -18.06
CA SER A 72 2.81 -3.77 -19.26
C SER A 72 3.99 -2.97 -19.77
N LYS A 73 3.95 -2.53 -21.03
CA LYS A 73 5.00 -1.67 -21.62
C LYS A 73 5.20 -0.34 -20.88
N PHE A 74 4.19 0.11 -20.14
CA PHE A 74 4.23 1.38 -19.41
C PHE A 74 4.79 1.21 -17.99
N GLY A 75 4.86 -0.03 -17.49
CA GLY A 75 5.23 -0.31 -16.11
C GLY A 75 4.69 -1.63 -15.57
N ILE A 76 4.95 -1.87 -14.30
CA ILE A 76 4.61 -3.10 -13.58
C ILE A 76 3.62 -2.77 -12.46
N ARG A 77 2.56 -3.57 -12.34
CA ARG A 77 1.66 -3.54 -11.18
C ARG A 77 2.06 -4.59 -10.18
N VAL A 78 2.22 -4.17 -8.94
CA VAL A 78 2.61 -5.02 -7.81
C VAL A 78 1.48 -5.02 -6.80
N SER A 79 1.20 -6.21 -6.27
CA SER A 79 0.27 -6.45 -5.18
C SER A 79 1.05 -6.88 -3.94
N MET A 80 0.55 -6.48 -2.78
CA MET A 80 0.94 -6.97 -1.47
C MET A 80 -0.27 -7.67 -0.85
N ASN A 81 -0.07 -8.25 0.34
CA ASN A 81 -1.13 -8.98 1.04
C ASN A 81 -2.37 -8.11 1.35
N PHE A 82 -2.20 -6.81 1.57
CA PHE A 82 -3.28 -5.89 1.98
C PHE A 82 -3.50 -4.72 1.02
N PHE A 83 -2.70 -4.60 -0.05
CA PHE A 83 -2.78 -3.49 -1.00
C PHE A 83 -2.37 -3.92 -2.41
N ASP A 84 -3.22 -3.67 -3.40
CA ASP A 84 -3.16 -4.32 -4.70
C ASP A 84 -2.66 -3.42 -5.84
N ASP A 85 -2.63 -2.10 -5.61
CA ASP A 85 -2.54 -1.11 -6.68
C ASP A 85 -1.25 -0.27 -6.56
N ILE A 86 -0.11 -0.96 -6.48
CA ILE A 86 1.19 -0.33 -6.57
C ILE A 86 1.61 -0.33 -8.03
N TYR A 87 1.69 0.85 -8.63
CA TYR A 87 2.13 1.02 -10.01
C TYR A 87 3.56 1.54 -10.07
N ILE A 88 4.45 0.78 -10.71
CA ILE A 88 5.84 1.17 -10.96
C ILE A 88 5.96 1.53 -12.44
N PRO A 89 6.18 2.80 -12.79
CA PRO A 89 6.36 3.21 -14.18
C PRO A 89 7.69 2.68 -14.74
N ALA A 90 7.73 2.44 -16.05
CA ALA A 90 8.90 1.94 -16.78
C ALA A 90 10.17 2.78 -16.54
N ASP A 91 10.03 4.11 -16.48
CA ASP A 91 11.17 5.03 -16.28
C ASP A 91 11.87 4.86 -14.93
N LYS A 92 11.17 4.25 -13.96
CA LYS A 92 11.67 3.98 -12.60
C LYS A 92 12.12 2.55 -12.39
N LEU A 93 12.08 1.71 -13.43
CA LEU A 93 12.68 0.38 -13.38
C LEU A 93 14.21 0.50 -13.38
N ARG A 94 14.89 -0.57 -12.95
CA ARG A 94 16.35 -0.60 -12.91
C ARG A 94 16.89 -0.60 -14.34
N HIS A 95 17.83 0.29 -14.61
CA HIS A 95 18.50 0.36 -15.91
C HIS A 95 19.78 -0.48 -15.89
N PRO A 96 20.12 -1.16 -16.99
CA PRO A 96 19.37 -1.26 -18.25
C PRO A 96 18.23 -2.29 -18.18
N SER A 97 17.01 -1.90 -18.56
CA SER A 97 15.86 -2.82 -18.70
C SER A 97 15.15 -2.65 -20.04
N ARG A 98 14.63 -3.75 -20.59
CA ARG A 98 13.83 -3.77 -21.83
C ARG A 98 12.51 -4.50 -21.63
N PHE A 99 11.50 -4.09 -22.39
CA PHE A 99 10.20 -4.79 -22.42
C PHE A 99 10.18 -5.79 -23.58
N ASP A 100 9.84 -7.03 -23.28
CA ASP A 100 9.63 -8.09 -24.25
C ASP A 100 8.14 -8.11 -24.66
N TYR A 101 7.87 -7.74 -25.91
CA TYR A 101 6.51 -7.68 -26.45
C TYR A 101 5.91 -9.04 -26.76
N GLU A 102 6.73 -10.06 -27.03
CA GLU A 102 6.23 -11.39 -27.38
C GLU A 102 5.64 -12.08 -26.14
N GLN A 103 6.34 -11.96 -25.02
CA GLN A 103 5.95 -12.63 -23.78
C GLN A 103 5.27 -11.67 -22.78
N GLY A 104 5.31 -10.36 -23.02
CA GLY A 104 4.63 -9.36 -22.20
C GLY A 104 5.29 -9.07 -20.85
N SER A 105 6.62 -9.18 -20.76
CA SER A 105 7.37 -9.12 -19.51
C SER A 105 8.56 -8.17 -19.57
N TRP A 106 9.07 -7.80 -18.40
CA TRP A 106 10.25 -6.95 -18.29
C TRP A 106 11.50 -7.80 -18.10
N ILE A 107 12.57 -7.42 -18.81
CA ILE A 107 13.89 -8.04 -18.68
C ILE A 107 14.84 -6.97 -18.17
N TRP A 108 15.51 -7.28 -17.06
CA TRP A 108 16.57 -6.47 -16.50
C TRP A 108 17.92 -7.09 -16.85
N GLU A 109 18.75 -6.34 -17.56
CA GLU A 109 20.08 -6.76 -17.95
C GLU A 109 21.09 -6.21 -16.94
N TYR A 110 21.96 -7.06 -16.42
CA TYR A 110 23.00 -6.64 -15.49
C TYR A 110 24.32 -7.32 -15.83
N ALA A 111 25.41 -6.58 -15.65
CA ALA A 111 26.75 -7.13 -15.78
C ALA A 111 27.12 -7.90 -14.51
N TYR A 112 27.46 -9.18 -14.65
CA TYR A 112 27.95 -10.03 -13.57
C TYR A 112 29.23 -10.73 -14.03
N GLU A 113 30.32 -10.52 -13.28
CA GLU A 113 31.62 -11.15 -13.57
C GLU A 113 32.14 -10.96 -15.02
N GLY A 114 31.75 -9.88 -15.69
CA GLY A 114 32.15 -9.59 -17.07
C GLY A 114 31.25 -10.17 -18.15
N GLU A 115 30.21 -10.91 -17.77
CA GLU A 115 29.16 -11.40 -18.66
C GLU A 115 27.84 -10.62 -18.46
N THR A 116 27.02 -10.54 -19.50
CA THR A 116 25.68 -9.96 -19.42
C THR A 116 24.70 -11.03 -18.96
N ALA A 117 24.15 -10.88 -17.76
CA ALA A 117 23.08 -11.71 -17.24
C ALA A 117 21.72 -11.02 -17.43
N GLU A 118 20.70 -11.79 -17.79
CA GLU A 118 19.34 -11.30 -17.96
C GLU A 118 18.44 -11.86 -16.85
N LEU A 119 17.78 -10.97 -16.10
CA LEU A 119 16.75 -11.34 -15.14
C LEU A 119 15.39 -10.97 -15.72
N ARG A 120 14.55 -11.98 -15.93
CA ARG A 120 13.19 -11.80 -16.39
C ARG A 120 12.24 -11.62 -15.20
N ILE A 121 11.28 -10.71 -15.35
CA ILE A 121 10.25 -10.42 -14.36
C ILE A 121 8.90 -10.79 -14.96
N ASP A 122 8.35 -11.90 -14.50
CA ASP A 122 7.07 -12.44 -14.93
C ASP A 122 5.97 -12.22 -13.89
N ARG A 123 4.73 -12.53 -14.28
CA ARG A 123 3.58 -12.48 -13.39
C ARG A 123 3.75 -13.50 -12.25
N ASN A 124 3.40 -13.07 -11.04
CA ASN A 124 3.55 -13.80 -9.78
C ASN A 124 4.98 -13.87 -9.22
N ASP A 125 5.95 -13.21 -9.84
CA ASP A 125 7.28 -13.09 -9.24
C ASP A 125 7.25 -12.17 -8.03
N THR A 126 8.01 -12.54 -7.00
CA THR A 126 8.20 -11.70 -5.82
C THR A 126 9.36 -10.75 -6.07
N ILE A 127 9.08 -9.45 -6.11
CA ILE A 127 10.09 -8.44 -6.37
C ILE A 127 10.30 -7.54 -5.15
N ARG A 128 11.56 -7.17 -4.93
CA ARG A 128 11.97 -6.17 -3.94
C ARG A 128 12.28 -4.86 -4.68
N ASN A 129 11.42 -3.87 -4.54
CA ASN A 129 11.62 -2.58 -5.19
C ASN A 129 11.70 -1.43 -4.18
N VAL A 130 12.57 -0.46 -4.49
CA VAL A 130 12.66 0.80 -3.75
C VAL A 130 11.61 1.74 -4.33
N LEU A 131 10.74 2.31 -3.48
CA LEU A 131 9.75 3.29 -3.93
C LEU A 131 10.44 4.60 -4.27
N LEU A 132 10.78 4.78 -5.54
CA LEU A 132 11.42 6.01 -6.05
C LEU A 132 10.44 7.16 -6.29
N LEU A 133 9.15 6.97 -6.02
CA LEU A 133 8.11 7.99 -6.18
C LEU A 133 7.09 7.89 -5.06
N TYR A 134 6.62 9.08 -4.66
CA TYR A 134 5.31 9.27 -4.04
C TYR A 134 4.32 8.56 -4.96
N VAL A 135 3.77 7.40 -4.55
CA VAL A 135 2.51 6.94 -5.14
C VAL A 135 1.52 8.00 -4.70
N PRO A 136 1.02 8.90 -5.58
CA PRO A 136 -0.13 9.66 -5.19
C PRO A 136 -1.20 8.57 -5.11
N ILE A 137 -1.49 8.14 -3.89
CA ILE A 137 -2.72 7.47 -3.57
C ILE A 137 -3.79 8.49 -3.99
N SER A 138 -4.15 8.41 -5.27
CA SER A 138 -4.96 9.40 -5.95
C SER A 138 -6.37 9.11 -5.50
N VAL A 139 -6.90 10.00 -4.67
CA VAL A 139 -8.32 10.05 -4.34
C VAL A 139 -9.09 10.42 -5.59
#